data_AF-A0A7J4YT56-F1
#
_entry.id   AF-A0A7J4YT56-F1
#
_cell.length_a   1.000
_cell.length_b   1.000
_cell.length_c   1.000
_cell.angle_alpha   90.00
_cell.angle_beta   90.00
_cell.angle_gamma   90.00
#
_symmetry.space_group_name_H-M   'P 1'
#
loop_
_entity.id
_entity.type
_entity.pdbx_description
1 polymer ?
#
loop_
_entity_poly.entity_id
_entity_poly.type
_entity_poly.pdbx_seq_one_letter_code
_entity_poly.pdbx_strand_id
1 'polypeptide(L)'
;MATINLEFKKNSSVWYAEFQVNSDFNIHLERDNYGRVNILQRTTSEGNFEPVVLPGSLAYNAGTTIDCDFSALVYPKTIRIESGSEVLSGTVTESGNEA
;
A
#
# COMPACT_ATOMS: atom_id res chain seq x y z
N MET A 1 11.29 -0.09 14.50
CA MET A 1 10.42 -0.42 13.37
C MET A 1 9.00 -0.52 13.90
N ALA A 2 8.06 0.21 13.29
CA ALA A 2 6.65 0.15 13.65
C ALA A 2 5.90 -0.70 12.62
N THR A 3 4.99 -1.56 13.07
CA THR A 3 4.14 -2.36 12.18
C THR A 3 2.69 -1.95 12.34
N ILE A 4 2.03 -1.70 11.21
CA ILE A 4 0.63 -1.28 11.13
C ILE A 4 -0.14 -2.42 10.46
N ASN A 5 -1.15 -2.95 11.15
CA ASN A 5 -2.11 -3.88 10.54
C ASN A 5 -3.11 -3.08 9.70
N LEU A 6 -3.31 -3.49 8.45
CA LEU A 6 -4.19 -2.80 7.52
C LEU A 6 -5.61 -3.33 7.60
N GLU A 7 -6.56 -2.41 7.78
CA GLU A 7 -7.99 -2.72 7.71
C GLU A 7 -8.50 -2.44 6.30
N PHE A 8 -8.60 -3.48 5.48
CA PHE A 8 -9.15 -3.37 4.13
C PHE A 8 -10.67 -3.29 4.15
N LYS A 9 -11.19 -2.33 3.38
CA LYS A 9 -12.62 -2.12 3.14
C LYS A 9 -12.91 -2.37 1.67
N LYS A 10 -14.09 -2.92 1.36
CA LYS A 10 -14.53 -3.10 -0.02
C LYS A 10 -15.32 -1.86 -0.48
N ASN A 11 -14.93 -1.29 -1.61
CA ASN A 11 -15.73 -0.28 -2.31
C ASN A 11 -15.93 -0.74 -3.76
N SER A 12 -17.19 -0.89 -4.17
CA SER A 12 -17.70 -1.29 -5.49
C SER A 12 -16.91 -2.36 -6.27
N SER A 13 -15.67 -2.08 -6.65
CA SER A 13 -14.79 -2.92 -7.47
C SER A 13 -13.43 -3.25 -6.86
N VAL A 14 -13.03 -2.66 -5.72
CA VAL A 14 -11.70 -2.87 -5.11
C VAL A 14 -11.77 -3.04 -3.60
N TRP A 15 -10.74 -3.68 -3.05
CA TRP A 15 -10.42 -3.69 -1.64
C TRP A 15 -9.36 -2.64 -1.37
N TYR A 16 -9.61 -1.71 -0.45
CA TYR A 16 -8.70 -0.62 -0.19
C TYR A 16 -8.43 -0.39 1.30
N ALA A 17 -7.24 0.10 1.61
CA ALA A 17 -6.83 0.55 2.94
C ALA A 17 -6.09 1.88 2.81
N GLU A 18 -6.26 2.76 3.79
CA GLU A 18 -5.57 4.05 3.87
C GLU A 18 -4.84 4.14 5.21
N PHE A 19 -3.58 4.59 5.18
CA PHE A 19 -2.73 4.71 6.36
C PHE A 19 -1.69 5.81 6.15
N GLN A 20 -1.08 6.27 7.24
CA GLN A 20 0.01 7.24 7.20
C GLN A 20 1.34 6.53 7.52
N VAL A 21 2.37 6.88 6.77
CA VAL A 21 3.76 6.49 7.03
C VAL A 21 4.60 7.74 7.29
N ASN A 22 5.63 7.58 8.10
CA ASN A 22 6.57 8.58 8.58
C ASN A 22 8.02 8.27 8.16
N SER A 23 8.25 7.13 7.52
CA SER A 23 9.56 6.69 7.03
C SER A 23 9.40 5.76 5.82
N ASP A 24 10.52 5.35 5.21
CA ASP A 24 10.54 4.29 4.20
C ASP A 24 9.90 3.02 4.78
N PHE A 25 9.16 2.28 3.97
CA PHE A 25 8.28 1.23 4.48
C PHE A 25 8.15 0.06 3.51
N ASN A 26 7.88 -1.12 4.06
CA ASN A 26 7.50 -2.30 3.32
C ASN A 26 5.98 -2.47 3.38
N ILE A 27 5.38 -2.91 2.26
CA ILE A 27 4.00 -3.39 2.22
C ILE A 27 4.05 -4.90 2.01
N HIS A 28 3.43 -5.63 2.94
CA HIS A 28 3.16 -7.06 2.81
C HIS A 28 1.65 -7.32 2.74
N LEU A 29 1.16 -7.97 1.68
CA LEU A 29 -0.24 -8.37 1.50
C LEU A 29 -0.34 -9.84 1.13
N GLU A 30 -1.33 -10.52 1.70
CA GLU A 30 -1.84 -11.81 1.23
C GLU A 30 -3.25 -11.63 0.68
N ARG A 31 -3.49 -12.20 -0.50
CA ARG A 31 -4.71 -12.04 -1.28
C ARG A 31 -5.27 -13.38 -1.72
N ASP A 32 -6.58 -13.41 -1.90
CA ASP A 32 -7.29 -14.60 -2.40
C ASP A 32 -6.90 -14.96 -3.84
N ASN A 33 -6.61 -13.96 -4.68
CA ASN A 33 -6.26 -14.19 -6.08
C ASN A 33 -5.34 -13.11 -6.65
N TYR A 34 -4.70 -13.43 -7.78
CA TYR A 34 -3.90 -12.49 -8.56
C TYR A 34 -4.76 -11.34 -9.12
N GLY A 35 -4.12 -10.26 -9.57
CA GLY A 35 -4.78 -9.18 -10.29
C GLY A 35 -4.18 -7.81 -10.03
N ARG A 36 -4.94 -6.77 -10.39
CA ARG A 36 -4.48 -5.38 -10.32
C ARG A 36 -4.16 -4.93 -8.89
N VAL A 37 -3.13 -4.09 -8.75
CA VAL A 37 -2.81 -3.31 -7.54
C VAL A 37 -2.58 -1.86 -7.95
N ASN A 38 -3.13 -0.92 -7.19
CA ASN A 38 -2.71 0.47 -7.24
C ASN A 38 -2.16 0.86 -5.86
N ILE A 39 -1.06 1.59 -5.85
CA ILE A 39 -0.61 2.35 -4.70
C ILE A 39 -0.81 3.81 -5.05
N LEU A 40 -1.53 4.54 -4.21
CA LEU A 40 -1.74 5.97 -4.36
C LEU A 40 -1.22 6.70 -3.13
N GLN A 41 -0.86 7.95 -3.31
CA GLN A 41 -0.24 8.76 -2.28
C GLN A 41 -0.73 10.21 -2.28
N ARG A 42 -0.66 10.84 -1.12
CA ARG A 42 -0.77 12.30 -0.95
C ARG A 42 -0.01 12.73 0.30
N THR A 43 0.44 13.97 0.34
CA THR A 43 1.13 14.56 1.49
C THR A 43 0.20 15.41 2.36
N THR A 44 -0.88 15.93 1.79
CA THR A 44 -1.87 16.75 2.50
C THR A 44 -3.03 15.89 3.01
N SER A 45 -3.67 16.34 4.10
CA SER A 45 -4.91 15.74 4.61
C SER A 45 -6.11 15.97 3.67
N GLU A 46 -6.03 17.00 2.84
CA GLU A 46 -7.04 17.41 1.88
C GLU A 46 -6.56 17.15 0.44
N GLY A 47 -7.50 16.94 -0.49
CA GLY A 47 -7.20 16.73 -1.91
C GLY A 47 -7.12 15.27 -2.34
N ASN A 48 -6.87 15.08 -3.64
CA ASN A 48 -6.90 13.80 -4.32
C ASN A 48 -5.63 12.99 -4.08
N PHE A 49 -5.77 11.66 -4.13
CA PHE A 49 -4.64 10.76 -4.21
C PHE A 49 -4.09 10.71 -5.63
N GLU A 50 -2.77 10.72 -5.77
CA GLU A 50 -2.06 10.52 -7.04
C GLU A 50 -1.40 9.14 -7.07
N PRO A 51 -1.35 8.45 -8.23
CA PRO A 51 -0.80 7.12 -8.32
C PRO A 51 0.73 7.11 -8.16
N VAL A 52 1.24 6.08 -7.48
CA VAL A 52 2.66 5.69 -7.53
C VAL A 52 2.88 4.86 -8.79
N VAL A 53 3.96 5.14 -9.51
CA VAL A 53 4.37 4.32 -10.65
C VAL A 53 4.93 2.99 -10.14
N LEU A 54 4.26 1.89 -10.46
CA LEU A 54 4.68 0.53 -10.12
C LEU A 54 5.22 -0.18 -11.37
N PRO A 55 6.12 -1.17 -11.22
CA PRO A 55 6.44 -2.10 -12.29
C PRO A 55 5.17 -2.76 -12.83
N GLY A 56 5.08 -2.93 -14.15
CA GLY A 56 3.85 -3.42 -14.80
C GLY A 56 3.38 -4.80 -14.29
N SER A 57 4.32 -5.67 -13.92
CA SER A 57 4.00 -6.97 -13.31
C SER A 57 3.22 -6.81 -12.00
N LEU A 58 3.65 -5.88 -11.13
CA LEU A 58 2.98 -5.58 -9.87
C LEU A 58 1.68 -4.79 -10.10
N ALA A 59 1.67 -3.84 -11.03
CA ALA A 59 0.48 -3.01 -11.28
C ALA A 59 -0.70 -3.81 -11.86
N TYR A 60 -0.45 -4.66 -12.86
CA TYR A 60 -1.51 -5.27 -13.66
C TYR A 60 -1.81 -6.73 -13.32
N ASN A 61 -0.81 -7.46 -12.80
CA ASN A 61 -0.93 -8.90 -12.56
C ASN A 61 -0.14 -9.34 -11.33
N ALA A 62 -0.28 -8.61 -10.22
CA ALA A 62 0.31 -9.01 -8.96
C ALA A 62 -0.22 -10.39 -8.56
N GLY A 63 0.64 -11.20 -7.95
CA GLY A 63 0.26 -12.51 -7.42
C GLY A 63 -0.64 -12.41 -6.19
N THR A 64 -0.78 -13.55 -5.50
CA THR A 64 -1.49 -13.63 -4.22
C THR A 64 -0.72 -12.96 -3.10
N THR A 65 0.61 -12.93 -3.18
CA THR A 65 1.48 -12.27 -2.21
C THR A 65 2.13 -11.05 -2.84
N ILE A 66 2.12 -9.94 -2.11
CA ILE A 66 2.86 -8.72 -2.45
C ILE A 66 3.76 -8.41 -1.27
N ASP A 67 5.05 -8.27 -1.52
CA ASP A 67 6.03 -7.93 -0.50
C ASP A 67 7.06 -7.00 -1.14
N CYS A 68 6.95 -5.70 -0.87
CA CYS A 68 7.68 -4.66 -1.60
C CYS A 68 8.07 -3.49 -0.70
N ASP A 69 9.32 -3.05 -0.82
CA ASP A 69 9.85 -1.86 -0.18
C ASP A 69 9.54 -0.60 -1.00
N PHE A 70 9.18 0.47 -0.30
CA PHE A 70 8.86 1.78 -0.87
C PHE A 70 9.63 2.87 -0.14
N SER A 71 10.34 3.69 -0.92
CA SER A 71 10.86 4.97 -0.47
C SER A 71 9.93 6.08 -0.93
N ALA A 72 9.30 6.76 0.02
CA ALA A 72 8.36 7.83 -0.24
C ALA A 72 9.02 9.22 -0.29
N LEU A 73 10.31 9.32 0.06
CA LEU A 73 11.21 10.50 0.04
C LEU A 73 10.79 11.71 0.89
N VAL A 74 9.49 11.95 1.05
CA VAL A 74 8.92 13.06 1.81
C VAL A 74 7.88 12.50 2.77
N TYR A 75 8.07 12.80 4.05
CA TYR A 75 7.28 12.31 5.16
C TYR A 75 6.68 13.46 5.98
N PRO A 76 5.52 13.26 6.63
CA PRO A 76 4.70 12.07 6.57
C PRO A 76 3.95 11.97 5.23
N LYS A 77 3.51 10.76 4.88
CA LYS A 77 2.77 10.49 3.66
C LYS A 77 1.54 9.63 3.92
N THR A 78 0.40 10.03 3.39
CA THR A 78 -0.80 9.19 3.39
C THR A 78 -0.76 8.30 2.16
N ILE A 79 -0.82 7.00 2.37
CA ILE A 79 -0.84 5.98 1.33
C ILE A 79 -2.22 5.36 1.30
N ARG A 80 -2.69 5.10 0.08
CA ARG A 80 -3.86 4.27 -0.19
C ARG A 80 -3.43 3.09 -1.03
N ILE A 81 -3.76 1.89 -0.60
CA ILE A 81 -3.59 0.68 -1.39
C ILE A 81 -4.95 0.28 -1.94
N GLU A 82 -5.02 -0.09 -3.21
CA GLU A 82 -6.19 -0.72 -3.81
C GLU A 82 -5.80 -2.05 -4.45
N SER A 83 -6.52 -3.09 -4.08
CA SER A 83 -6.40 -4.44 -4.62
C SER A 83 -7.66 -4.80 -5.40
N GLY A 84 -7.48 -5.31 -6.62
CA GLY A 84 -8.59 -5.88 -7.41
C GLY A 84 -9.12 -7.21 -6.87
N SER A 85 -8.38 -7.88 -5.98
CA SER A 85 -8.78 -9.13 -5.32
C SER A 85 -8.92 -8.93 -3.82
N GLU A 86 -9.68 -9.80 -3.17
CA GLU A 86 -9.82 -9.79 -1.71
C GLU A 86 -8.49 -9.92 -1.01
N VAL A 87 -8.28 -9.07 0.00
CA VAL A 87 -7.08 -9.05 0.84
C VAL A 87 -7.41 -9.81 2.12
N LEU A 88 -6.69 -10.91 2.34
CA LEU A 88 -6.86 -11.80 3.49
C LEU A 88 -6.11 -11.27 4.70
N SER A 89 -4.92 -10.69 4.48
CA SER A 89 -4.15 -9.96 5.48
C SER A 89 -3.27 -8.90 4.83
N GLY A 90 -3.00 -7.82 5.55
CA GLY A 90 -2.08 -6.79 5.10
C GLY A 90 -1.39 -6.10 6.25
N THR A 91 -0.09 -5.87 6.10
CA THR A 91 0.74 -5.15 7.07
C THR A 91 1.64 -4.16 6.37
N VAL A 92 1.93 -3.07 7.07
CA VAL A 92 2.95 -2.11 6.69
C VAL A 92 4.00 -2.08 7.78
N THR A 93 5.26 -2.24 7.41
CA THR A 93 6.38 -2.12 8.34
C THR A 93 7.21 -0.90 7.97
N GLU A 94 7.23 0.06 8.88
CA GLU A 94 8.06 1.25 8.77
C GLU A 94 9.50 0.94 9.19
N SER A 95 10.44 1.39 8.37
CA SER A 95 11.87 1.37 8.70
C SER A 95 12.09 2.02 10.07
N GLY A 96 13.00 1.46 10.85
CA GLY A 96 13.50 2.19 12.01
C GLY A 96 14.34 3.35 11.50
N ASN A 97 14.29 4.50 12.17
CA ASN A 97 15.45 5.39 12.13
C ASN A 97 16.63 4.58 12.66
N GLU A 98 17.42 3.98 11.79
CA GLU A 98 18.74 3.52 12.17
C GLU A 98 19.52 4.79 12.50
N ALA A 99 19.86 4.92 13.79
CA ALA A 99 20.65 6.02 14.33
C ALA A 99 22.09 5.98 13.81
#